data_AF-A0A356V2E8-F1
#
_entry.id   AF-A0A356V2E8-F1
#
_cell.length_a   1.000
_cell.length_b   1.000
_cell.length_c   1.000
_cell.angle_alpha   90.00
_cell.angle_beta   90.00
_cell.angle_gamma   90.00
#
_symmetry.space_group_name_H-M   'P 1'
#
loop_
_entity.id
_entity.type
_entity.pdbx_description
1 polymer ?
#
loop_
_entity_poly.entity_id
_entity_poly.type
_entity_poly.pdbx_seq_one_letter_code
_entity_poly.pdbx_strand_id
1 'polypeptide(L)'
;MHLLAATPGSIDDGKEPVDLGQTPADVVFISAADTELAALSSARSEMADAPSLRLANLTHLQHPMSVDLHIESCASKSKIVIARVLGGMGYWRYGLEQYAAH
;
A
#
# COMPACT_ATOMS: atom_id res chain seq x y z
N MET A 1 12.25 -20.08 -3.23
CA MET A 1 12.09 -18.71 -2.71
C MET A 1 11.02 -18.76 -1.63
N HIS A 2 11.24 -18.12 -0.48
CA HIS A 2 10.23 -17.98 0.58
C HIS A 2 9.77 -16.53 0.62
N LEU A 3 8.47 -16.30 0.41
CA LEU A 3 7.83 -15.00 0.62
C LEU A 3 7.49 -14.86 2.10
N LEU A 4 7.80 -13.72 2.72
CA LEU A 4 7.39 -13.43 4.09
C LEU A 4 6.01 -12.77 4.08
N ALA A 5 5.10 -13.27 4.92
CA ALA A 5 3.83 -12.62 5.17
C ALA A 5 4.04 -11.37 6.04
N ALA A 6 3.35 -10.27 5.71
CA ALA A 6 3.36 -9.09 6.55
C ALA A 6 2.90 -9.42 7.98
N THR A 7 3.73 -9.17 8.99
CA THR A 7 3.40 -9.43 10.40
C THR A 7 3.07 -8.11 11.10
N PRO A 8 1.91 -7.98 11.77
CA PRO A 8 1.59 -6.75 12.51
C PRO A 8 2.64 -6.44 13.59
N GLY A 9 3.26 -5.27 13.53
CA GLY A 9 4.23 -4.78 14.52
C GLY A 9 5.70 -5.11 14.24
N SER A 10 6.04 -5.77 13.13
CA SER A 10 7.44 -5.93 12.71
C SER A 10 7.96 -4.67 12.03
N ILE A 11 9.15 -4.21 12.43
CA ILE A 11 9.90 -3.16 11.72
C ILE A 11 10.86 -3.89 10.77
N ASP A 12 10.59 -3.79 9.47
CA ASP A 12 11.43 -4.33 8.39
C ASP A 12 12.22 -3.17 7.74
N ASP A 13 13.48 -3.42 7.41
CA ASP A 13 14.35 -2.52 6.64
C ASP A 13 13.84 -2.32 5.19
N GLY A 14 12.80 -3.03 4.77
CA GLY A 14 12.20 -2.97 3.44
C GLY A 14 13.02 -3.70 2.38
N LYS A 15 13.98 -4.54 2.79
CA LYS A 15 14.89 -5.28 1.92
C LYS A 15 14.32 -6.60 1.46
N GLU A 16 13.43 -7.21 2.24
CA GLU A 16 12.78 -8.47 1.87
C GLU A 16 11.43 -8.19 1.20
N PRO A 17 11.03 -9.00 0.21
CA PRO A 17 9.72 -8.89 -0.39
C PRO A 17 8.62 -9.33 0.58
N VAL A 18 7.66 -8.45 0.79
CA VAL A 18 6.42 -8.68 1.52
C VAL A 18 5.25 -8.83 0.53
N ASP A 19 4.43 -9.85 0.70
CA ASP A 19 3.09 -9.90 0.08
C ASP A 19 2.06 -9.37 1.08
N LEU A 20 1.35 -8.31 0.66
CA LEU A 20 0.33 -7.66 1.46
C LEU A 20 -0.99 -8.46 1.49
N GLY A 21 -1.19 -9.40 0.56
CA GLY A 21 -2.42 -10.20 0.45
C GLY A 21 -3.68 -9.37 0.25
N GLN A 22 -3.55 -8.12 -0.22
CA GLN A 22 -4.68 -7.22 -0.41
C GLN A 22 -5.46 -7.57 -1.66
N THR A 23 -6.79 -7.47 -1.55
CA THR A 23 -7.72 -7.61 -2.67
C THR A 23 -8.17 -6.24 -3.17
N PRO A 24 -8.59 -6.12 -4.45
CA PRO A 24 -9.01 -4.85 -5.04
C PRO A 24 -10.11 -4.14 -4.24
N ALA A 25 -10.13 -2.81 -4.32
CA ALA A 25 -11.10 -1.97 -3.63
C ALA A 25 -11.46 -0.72 -4.44
N ASP A 26 -12.46 0.04 -3.98
CA ASP A 26 -12.79 1.33 -4.56
C ASP A 26 -11.64 2.32 -4.37
N VAL A 27 -11.05 2.34 -3.17
CA VAL A 27 -9.92 3.21 -2.84
C VAL A 27 -8.77 2.40 -2.24
N VAL A 28 -7.57 2.60 -2.79
CA VAL A 28 -6.32 2.14 -2.20
C VAL A 28 -5.55 3.38 -1.75
N PHE A 29 -5.14 3.42 -0.48
CA PHE A 29 -4.33 4.49 0.08
C PHE A 29 -3.01 3.94 0.60
N ILE A 30 -1.91 4.51 0.12
CA ILE A 30 -0.54 4.11 0.45
C ILE A 30 0.14 5.27 1.18
N SER A 31 0.64 5.04 2.40
CA SER A 31 1.40 6.04 3.15
C SER A 31 2.43 5.39 4.06
N ALA A 32 3.53 6.08 4.33
CA ALA A 32 4.49 5.68 5.35
C ALA A 32 4.06 6.07 6.78
N ALA A 33 3.01 6.90 6.94
CA ALA A 33 2.55 7.37 8.23
C ALA A 33 1.34 6.55 8.73
N ASP A 34 1.55 5.70 9.74
CA ASP A 34 0.51 4.87 10.33
C ASP A 34 -0.65 5.68 10.93
N THR A 35 -0.39 6.92 11.37
CA THR A 35 -1.45 7.82 11.87
C THR A 35 -2.47 8.18 10.80
N GLU A 36 -2.05 8.28 9.53
CA GLU A 36 -2.94 8.56 8.40
C GLU A 36 -3.77 7.33 8.04
N LEU A 37 -3.14 6.15 8.06
CA LEU A 37 -3.85 4.88 7.86
C LEU A 37 -4.89 4.66 8.96
N ALA A 38 -4.52 4.88 10.23
CA ALA A 38 -5.44 4.78 11.36
C ALA A 38 -6.61 5.77 11.25
N ALA A 39 -6.33 7.03 10.88
CA ALA A 39 -7.36 8.06 10.71
C ALA A 39 -8.35 7.71 9.58
N LEU A 40 -7.86 7.25 8.43
CA LEU A 40 -8.71 6.81 7.31
C LEU A 40 -9.53 5.57 7.66
N SER A 41 -8.97 4.64 8.43
CA SER A 41 -9.69 3.47 8.93
C SER A 41 -10.87 3.87 9.82
N SER A 42 -10.63 4.78 10.78
CA SER A 42 -11.68 5.31 11.67
C SER A 42 -12.76 6.03 10.87
N ALA A 43 -12.37 6.97 10.00
CA ALA A 43 -13.30 7.74 9.19
C ALA A 43 -14.18 6.82 8.32
N ARG A 44 -13.59 5.81 7.66
CA ARG A 44 -14.32 4.82 6.88
C ARG A 44 -15.33 4.03 7.72
N SER A 45 -15.01 3.73 8.98
CA SER A 45 -15.91 2.98 9.88
C SER A 45 -17.14 3.77 10.32
N GLU A 46 -17.09 5.10 10.25
CA GLU A 46 -18.18 6.01 10.65
C GLU A 46 -19.11 6.39 9.47
N MET A 47 -18.77 5.99 8.24
CA MET A 47 -19.55 6.29 7.04
C MET A 47 -20.71 5.29 6.84
N ALA A 48 -21.91 5.81 6.56
CA ALA A 48 -23.10 4.98 6.32
C ALA A 48 -23.04 4.17 5.00
N ASP A 49 -22.47 4.77 3.94
CA ASP A 49 -22.26 4.13 2.64
C ASP A 49 -20.77 4.25 2.25
N ALA A 50 -19.94 3.54 3.02
CA ALA A 50 -18.49 3.65 2.91
C ALA A 50 -17.97 2.89 1.67
N PRO A 51 -17.06 3.47 0.87
CA PRO A 51 -16.37 2.71 -0.17
C PRO A 51 -15.54 1.59 0.45
N SER A 52 -15.29 0.54 -0.33
CA SER A 52 -14.26 -0.42 0.02
C SER A 52 -12.90 0.27 0.03
N LEU A 53 -12.11 0.02 1.09
CA LEU A 53 -10.87 0.72 1.35
C LEU A 53 -9.74 -0.28 1.64
N ARG A 54 -8.59 -0.05 1.02
CA ARG A 54 -7.32 -0.70 1.35
C ARG A 54 -6.33 0.34 1.82
N LEU A 55 -5.67 0.03 2.91
CA LEU A 55 -4.67 0.86 3.56
C LEU A 55 -3.37 0.08 3.56
N ALA A 56 -2.35 0.60 2.89
CA ALA A 56 -1.05 -0.05 2.78
C ALA A 56 0.02 0.86 3.38
N ASN A 57 0.84 0.30 4.27
CA ASN A 57 2.03 1.00 4.72
C ASN A 57 3.08 0.92 3.61
N LEU A 58 3.59 2.08 3.18
CA LEU A 58 4.58 2.22 2.12
C LEU A 58 5.88 1.46 2.45
N THR A 59 6.23 1.29 3.74
CA THR A 59 7.42 0.51 4.14
C THR A 59 7.35 -0.96 3.70
N HIS A 60 6.16 -1.55 3.59
CA HIS A 60 5.97 -2.91 3.05
C HIS A 60 6.02 -2.97 1.52
N LEU A 61 6.08 -1.83 0.84
CA LEU A 61 6.16 -1.71 -0.61
C LEU A 61 7.52 -1.15 -1.06
N GLN A 62 8.57 -1.28 -0.25
CA GLN A 62 9.93 -0.82 -0.61
C GLN A 62 10.59 -1.74 -1.64
N HIS A 63 10.39 -3.05 -1.52
CA HIS A 63 10.97 -4.01 -2.43
C HIS A 63 10.20 -4.06 -3.77
N PRO A 64 10.88 -4.05 -4.94
CA PRO A 64 10.23 -4.07 -6.25
C PRO A 64 9.19 -5.18 -6.44
N MET A 65 9.51 -6.40 -5.98
CA MET A 65 8.57 -7.52 -6.05
C MET A 65 7.27 -7.27 -5.25
N SER A 66 7.33 -6.59 -4.10
CA SER A 66 6.13 -6.24 -3.32
C SER A 66 5.25 -5.23 -4.05
N VAL A 67 5.88 -4.27 -4.74
CA VAL A 67 5.20 -3.32 -5.62
C VAL A 67 4.48 -4.06 -6.73
N ASP A 68 5.19 -4.92 -7.46
CA ASP A 68 4.64 -5.63 -8.62
C ASP A 68 3.49 -6.55 -8.22
N LEU A 69 3.68 -7.34 -7.16
CA LEU A 69 2.64 -8.23 -6.64
C LEU A 69 1.40 -7.46 -6.21
N HIS A 70 1.57 -6.31 -5.54
CA HIS A 70 0.44 -5.50 -5.11
C HIS A 70 -0.28 -4.82 -6.29
N ILE A 71 0.45 -4.35 -7.30
CA ILE A 71 -0.14 -3.80 -8.53
C ILE A 71 -0.94 -4.87 -9.26
N GLU A 72 -0.35 -6.05 -9.44
CA GLU A 72 -0.98 -7.18 -10.12
C GLU A 72 -2.25 -7.60 -9.38
N SER A 73 -2.16 -7.88 -8.08
CA SER A 73 -3.26 -8.46 -7.31
C SER A 73 -4.36 -7.48 -6.93
N CYS A 74 -4.02 -6.21 -6.68
CA CYS A 74 -4.89 -5.24 -6.03
C CYS A 74 -5.02 -3.92 -6.80
N ALA A 75 -3.91 -3.20 -7.02
CA ALA A 75 -3.96 -1.79 -7.41
C ALA A 75 -4.53 -1.56 -8.81
N SER A 76 -4.08 -2.34 -9.80
CA SER A 76 -4.54 -2.25 -11.21
C SER A 76 -6.01 -2.59 -11.42
N LYS A 77 -6.64 -3.23 -10.43
CA LYS A 77 -8.05 -3.64 -10.44
C LYS A 77 -8.92 -2.77 -9.52
N SER A 78 -8.34 -1.77 -8.89
CA SER A 78 -9.01 -0.83 -7.98
C SER A 78 -9.45 0.43 -8.73
N LYS A 79 -10.42 1.19 -8.21
CA LYS A 79 -10.93 2.38 -8.94
C LYS A 79 -9.98 3.58 -8.85
N ILE A 80 -9.36 3.79 -7.69
CA ILE A 80 -8.35 4.85 -7.49
C ILE A 80 -7.28 4.41 -6.50
N VAL A 81 -6.04 4.77 -6.80
CA VAL A 81 -4.89 4.62 -5.92
C VAL A 81 -4.36 6.01 -5.54
N ILE A 82 -4.18 6.24 -4.25
CA ILE A 82 -3.61 7.47 -3.70
C ILE A 82 -2.34 7.10 -2.95
N ALA A 83 -1.18 7.54 -3.44
CA ALA A 83 0.10 7.33 -2.78
C ALA A 83 0.63 8.64 -2.21
N ARG A 84 0.78 8.71 -0.87
CA ARG A 84 1.41 9.83 -0.19
C ARG A 84 2.89 9.56 0.05
N VAL A 85 3.73 10.14 -0.81
CA VAL A 85 5.19 9.97 -0.78
C VAL A 85 5.85 11.20 -0.16
N LEU A 86 5.94 11.23 1.18
CA LEU A 86 6.69 12.26 1.89
C LEU A 86 8.19 12.15 1.58
N GLY A 87 8.83 13.30 1.30
CA GLY A 87 10.24 13.35 0.89
C GLY A 87 10.45 13.32 -0.63
N GLY A 88 9.38 13.17 -1.41
CA GLY A 88 9.41 13.25 -2.87
C GLY A 88 9.82 11.95 -3.57
N MET A 89 9.99 12.02 -4.89
CA MET A 89 10.15 10.83 -5.75
C MET A 89 11.31 9.90 -5.36
N GLY A 90 12.39 10.45 -4.77
CA GLY A 90 13.57 9.66 -4.38
C GLY A 90 13.32 8.62 -3.29
N TYR A 91 12.28 8.80 -2.47
CA TYR A 91 11.98 7.92 -1.32
C TYR A 91 11.26 6.62 -1.71
N TRP A 92 10.60 6.60 -2.87
CA TRP A 92 9.85 5.44 -3.33
C TRP A 92 9.83 5.39 -4.85
N ARG A 93 11.01 5.52 -5.45
CA ARG A 93 11.16 5.76 -6.89
C ARG A 93 10.53 4.64 -7.73
N TYR A 94 10.89 3.39 -7.46
CA TYR A 94 10.40 2.25 -8.23
C TYR A 94 8.88 2.14 -8.13
N GLY A 95 8.34 2.16 -6.91
CA GLY A 95 6.90 2.15 -6.70
C GLY A 95 6.19 3.31 -7.40
N LEU A 96 6.68 4.53 -7.22
CA LEU A 96 6.09 5.68 -7.90
C LEU A 96 6.05 5.51 -9.43
N GLU A 97 7.15 5.07 -10.04
CA GLU A 97 7.22 4.84 -11.49
C GLU A 97 6.25 3.73 -11.94
N GLN A 98 6.17 2.60 -11.22
CA GLN A 98 5.28 1.50 -11.59
C GLN A 98 3.80 1.83 -11.38
N TYR A 99 3.42 2.44 -10.25
CA TYR A 99 2.04 2.84 -9.99
C TYR A 99 1.54 3.96 -10.90
N ALA A 100 2.44 4.74 -11.52
CA ALA A 100 2.07 5.74 -12.51
C ALA A 100 1.93 5.15 -13.93
N ALA A 101 2.51 3.97 -14.19
CA ALA A 101 2.50 3.32 -15.49
C ALA A 101 1.33 2.35 -15.70
N HIS A 102 0.66 1.94 -14.62
CA HIS A 102 -0.42 0.96 -14.58
C HIS A 102 -1.71 1.59 -14.04
#